data_AF-A0A952JPS7-F1
#
_entry.id   AF-A0A952JPS7-F1
#
_cell.length_a   1.000
_cell.length_b   1.000
_cell.length_c   1.000
_cell.angle_alpha   90.00
_cell.angle_beta   90.00
_cell.angle_gamma   90.00
#
_symmetry.space_group_name_H-M   'P 1'
#
loop_
_entity.id
_entity.type
_entity.pdbx_description
1 polymer ?
#
loop_
_entity_poly.entity_id
_entity_poly.type
_entity_poly.pdbx_seq_one_letter_code
_entity_poly.pdbx_strand_id
1 'polypeptide(L)' 'MKIIYPILFFLSTLILIFLAFYLLKSIDAGFGALSIILLISGIILSISFLAFFILRYLKTPSEKES' A
#
# COMPACT_ATOMS: atom_id res chain seq x y z
N MET A 1 1.81 10.38 -17.79
CA MET A 1 0.81 9.81 -16.86
C MET A 1 0.96 8.29 -16.66
N LYS A 2 1.17 7.47 -17.70
CA LYS A 2 1.21 5.98 -17.58
C LYS A 2 2.34 5.43 -16.70
N ILE A 3 3.51 6.07 -16.64
CA ILE A 3 4.69 5.63 -15.86
C ILE A 3 4.57 5.95 -14.35
N ILE A 4 3.76 6.94 -13.98
CA ILE A 4 3.60 7.35 -12.57
C ILE A 4 2.89 6.25 -11.76
N TYR A 5 1.92 5.55 -12.37
CA TYR A 5 1.17 4.48 -11.71
C TYR A 5 2.03 3.27 -11.30
N PRO A 6 2.88 2.69 -12.16
CA PRO A 6 3.75 1.59 -11.74
C PRO A 6 4.77 2.05 -10.69
N ILE A 7 5.30 3.27 -10.77
CA ILE A 7 6.20 3.80 -9.73
C ILE A 7 5.47 3.91 -8.39
N LEU A 8 4.26 4.48 -8.37
CA LEU A 8 3.45 4.57 -7.15
C LEU A 8 3.06 3.20 -6.62
N PHE A 9 2.77 2.24 -7.50
CA PHE A 9 2.49 0.86 -7.13
C PHE A 9 3.69 0.24 -6.41
N PHE A 10 4.88 0.25 -7.04
CA PHE A 10 6.10 -0.29 -6.44
C PHE A 10 6.44 0.40 -5.12
N LEU A 11 6.33 1.72 -5.06
CA LEU A 11 6.58 2.48 -3.83
C LEU A 11 5.60 2.09 -2.72
N SER A 12 4.31 1.96 -3.04
CA SER A 12 3.28 1.56 -2.08
C SER A 12 3.50 0.13 -1.57
N THR A 13 3.87 -0.80 -2.46
CA THR A 13 4.25 -2.16 -2.06
C THR A 13 5.46 -2.16 -1.14
N LEU A 14 6.47 -1.34 -1.44
CA LEU A 14 7.69 -1.24 -0.64
C LEU A 14 7.40 -0.68 0.77
N ILE A 15 6.55 0.35 0.85
CA ILE A 15 6.03 0.89 2.12
C ILE A 15 5.27 -0.19 2.90
N LEU A 16 4.44 -0.99 2.22
CA LEU A 16 3.66 -2.05 2.86
C LEU A 16 4.56 -3.13 3.47
N ILE A 17 5.62 -3.51 2.76
CA ILE A 17 6.64 -4.46 3.25
C ILE A 17 7.31 -3.90 4.50
N PHE A 18 7.73 -2.62 4.49
CA PHE A 18 8.32 -1.99 5.67
C PHE A 18 7.36 -1.93 6.85
N LEU A 19 6.09 -1.57 6.63
CA LEU A 19 5.07 -1.56 7.68
C LEU A 19 4.83 -2.96 8.24
N ALA A 20 4.86 -4.00 7.42
CA ALA A 20 4.70 -5.38 7.87
C ALA A 20 5.86 -5.83 8.78
N PHE A 21 7.11 -5.54 8.41
CA PHE A 21 8.26 -5.82 9.26
C PHE A 21 8.24 -4.99 10.55
N TYR A 22 7.83 -3.73 10.45
CA TYR A 22 7.68 -2.88 11.62
C TYR A 22 6.59 -3.39 12.57
N LEU A 23 5.46 -3.88 12.03
CA LEU A 23 4.40 -4.52 12.81
C LEU A 23 4.93 -5.72 13.60
N LEU A 24 5.64 -6.61 12.92
CA LEU A 24 6.20 -7.80 13.53
C LEU A 24 7.17 -7.43 14.66
N LYS A 25 8.08 -6.47 14.39
CA LYS A 25 8.99 -5.93 15.39
C LYS A 25 8.28 -5.27 16.57
N SER A 26 7.19 -4.54 16.33
CA SER A 26 6.41 -3.88 17.38
C SER A 26 5.68 -4.89 18.26
N ILE A 27 5.18 -5.98 17.69
CA ILE A 27 4.57 -7.08 18.44
C ILE A 27 5.63 -7.77 19.32
N ASP A 28 6.79 -8.10 18.75
CA ASP A 28 7.89 -8.76 19.47
C ASP A 28 8.46 -7.88 20.60
N ALA A 29 8.50 -6.56 20.41
CA ALA A 29 8.96 -5.61 21.40
C ALA A 29 7.89 -5.25 22.47
N GLY A 30 6.69 -5.84 22.40
CA GLY A 30 5.62 -5.59 23.36
C GLY A 30 5.09 -4.16 23.33
N PHE A 31 5.08 -3.50 22.16
CA PHE A 31 4.53 -2.16 22.03
C PHE A 31 3.05 -2.13 22.45
N GLY A 32 2.63 -1.00 23.03
CA GLY A 32 1.26 -0.82 23.51
C GLY A 32 0.22 -1.05 22.40
N ALA A 33 -0.93 -1.60 22.78
CA ALA A 33 -2.01 -1.97 21.87
C ALA A 33 -2.45 -0.83 20.94
N LEU A 34 -2.43 0.43 21.41
CA LEU A 34 -2.73 1.61 20.60
C LEU A 34 -1.76 1.80 19.42
N SER A 35 -0.46 1.58 19.63
CA SER A 35 0.54 1.69 18.57
C SER A 35 0.34 0.62 17.50
N ILE A 36 -0.02 -0.59 17.91
CA ILE A 36 -0.32 -1.71 17.00
C ILE A 36 -1.59 -1.41 16.19
N ILE A 37 -2.65 -0.90 16.83
CA ILE A 37 -3.90 -0.52 16.15
C ILE A 37 -3.66 0.58 15.10
N LEU A 38 -2.89 1.61 15.45
CA LEU A 38 -2.49 2.67 14.52
C LEU A 38 -1.67 2.11 13.35
N LEU A 39 -0.81 1.13 13.61
CA LEU A 39 -0.03 0.52 12.54
C LEU A 39 -0.90 -0.31 11.60
N ILE A 40 -1.82 -1.09 12.15
CA ILE A 40 -2.78 -1.90 11.39
C ILE A 40 -3.66 -0.99 10.54
N SER A 41 -4.14 0.15 11.07
CA SER A 41 -4.94 1.10 10.28
C SER A 41 -4.13 1.69 9.12
N GLY A 42 -2.84 1.99 9.34
CA GLY A 42 -1.92 2.42 8.29
C GLY A 42 -1.73 1.37 7.18
N ILE A 43 -1.60 0.10 7.56
CA ILE A 43 -1.52 -1.04 6.61
C ILE A 43 -2.80 -1.13 5.78
N ILE A 44 -3.97 -1.10 6.42
CA ILE A 44 -5.27 -1.16 5.74
C ILE A 44 -5.44 0.00 4.75
N LEU A 45 -5.07 1.21 5.16
CA LEU A 45 -5.14 2.38 4.30
C LEU A 45 -4.21 2.23 3.08
N SER A 46 -2.99 1.74 3.30
CA SER A 46 -2.02 1.52 2.23
C SER A 46 -2.47 0.45 1.22
N ILE A 47 -3.08 -0.64 1.70
CA ILE A 47 -3.73 -1.65 0.84
C ILE A 47 -4.89 -1.03 0.05
N SER A 48 -5.71 -0.21 0.69
CA SER A 48 -6.86 0.45 0.04
C SER A 48 -6.40 1.40 -1.07
N PHE A 49 -5.32 2.16 -0.84
CA PHE A 49 -4.69 2.99 -1.87
C PHE A 49 -4.15 2.15 -3.02
N LEU A 50 -3.48 1.03 -2.73
CA LEU A 50 -2.99 0.12 -3.75
C LEU A 50 -4.13 -0.41 -4.63
N ALA A 51 -5.22 -0.87 -4.01
CA ALA A 51 -6.42 -1.33 -4.71
C ALA A 51 -7.04 -0.22 -5.59
N PHE A 52 -7.12 1.00 -5.06
CA PHE A 52 -7.61 2.15 -5.82
C PHE A 52 -6.72 2.46 -7.04
N PHE A 53 -5.40 2.42 -6.88
CA PHE A 53 -4.47 2.63 -8.00
C PHE A 53 -4.57 1.53 -9.05
N ILE A 54 -4.70 0.26 -8.64
CA ILE A 54 -4.91 -0.86 -9.57
C ILE A 54 -6.21 -0.67 -10.34
N LEU A 55 -7.33 -0.40 -9.65
CA LEU A 55 -8.63 -0.18 -10.29
C LEU A 55 -8.59 1.02 -11.25
N ARG A 56 -7.93 2.11 -10.86
CA ARG A 56 -7.77 3.30 -11.70
C ARG A 56 -6.87 3.03 -12.91
N TYR A 57 -5.79 2.28 -12.73
CA TYR A 57 -4.86 1.88 -13.79
C TYR A 57 -5.52 0.91 -14.78
N LEU A 58 -6.34 -0.03 -14.31
CA LEU A 58 -7.10 -0.95 -15.16
C LEU A 58 -8.26 -0.25 -15.88
N LYS A 59 -8.87 0.79 -15.29
CA LYS A 59 -9.93 1.59 -15.91
C LYS A 59 -9.42 2.61 -16.94
N THR A 60 -8.12 2.86 -17.04
CA THR A 60 -7.60 3.67 -18.15
C THR A 60 -7.90 2.92 -19.44
N PRO A 61 -8.71 3.46 -20.38
CA PRO A 61 -9.00 2.77 -21.62
C PRO A 61 -7.67 2.43 -22.28
N SER A 62 -7.46 1.14 -22.53
CA SER A 62 -6.38 0.69 -23.38
C SER A 62 -6.51 1.44 -24.68
N GLU A 63 -5.61 2.39 -24.90
CA GLU A 63 -5.40 3.13 -26.13
C GLU A 63 -4.92 2.14 -27.20
N LYS A 64 -5.84 1.27 -27.61
CA LYS A 64 -5.73 0.28 -28.68
C LYS A 64 -7.14 0.10 -29.22
N GLU A 65 -7.56 1.08 -30.00
CA GLU A 65 -8.44 0.93 -31.16
C GLU A 65 -8.54 2.34 -31.79
N SER A 66 -7.44 2.74 -32.42
CA SER A 66 -7.44 3.72 -33.51
C SER A 66 -6.76 3.08 -34.71
#